data_AF-I5AU76-F1
#
_entry.id   AF-I5AU76-F1
#
_cell.length_a   1.000
_cell.length_b   1.000
_cell.length_c   1.000
_cell.angle_alpha   90.00
_cell.angle_beta   90.00
_cell.angle_gamma   90.00
#
_symmetry.space_group_name_H-M   'P 1'
#
loop_
_entity.id
_entity.type
_entity.pdbx_description
1 polymer ?
#
loop_
_entity_poly.entity_id
_entity_poly.type
_entity_poly.pdbx_seq_one_letter_code
_entity_poly.pdbx_strand_id
1 'polypeptide(L)'
;MNTKNLDLIFTQYRLRFHELNEQSSFKPDEGSKWRAVSSFHKNWNSDAEDFAAMFAAAMEALLPLFETGMHKPVSGLKELMKKTDEAEFVRLQFRDLFRKSSVADLDERMEAIRAFREAVNIHIANCVAEPQKYQQTDADVLNYLAVYDPSHNYLYRKEAADLFAQAAEFGEYFCAGRLPLRGYYKMCDMILEEVWNYPLILKDHQGRVAAMQNGFEDDLHLLAYDILTCAYKYDFYSNIRISYTFVNDWMKRAETMQLLESKINDLKNKLQQSTAHMNDVCDCSLPDLTGIEVNHKSYGAGSVISCTDDRVKVHFPTSDKVFRFPDALLNGFLKPADPAVLEGFKAFEHATRVRPMLQLEIDDIREQLTEAEQKFKAFA
;
A
#
# COMPACT_ATOMS: atom_id res chain seq x y z
N MET A 1 4.46 -10.76 -13.58
CA MET A 1 4.68 -12.15 -13.11
C MET A 1 5.33 -12.93 -14.22
N ASN A 2 6.15 -13.93 -13.88
CA ASN A 2 6.74 -14.84 -14.85
C ASN A 2 5.66 -15.76 -15.43
N THR A 3 5.23 -15.46 -16.65
CA THR A 3 4.14 -16.17 -17.34
C THR A 3 4.45 -17.63 -17.62
N LYS A 4 5.73 -18.00 -17.80
CA LYS A 4 6.14 -19.41 -17.95
C LYS A 4 5.94 -20.20 -16.66
N ASN A 5 6.27 -19.61 -15.52
CA ASN A 5 6.04 -20.25 -14.22
C ASN A 5 4.54 -20.36 -13.91
N LEU A 6 3.74 -19.33 -14.29
CA LEU A 6 2.28 -19.39 -14.17
C LEU A 6 1.68 -20.51 -15.04
N ASP A 7 2.11 -20.65 -16.30
CA ASP A 7 1.66 -21.73 -17.19
C ASP A 7 1.92 -23.12 -16.59
N LEU A 8 3.09 -23.32 -15.98
CA LEU A 8 3.40 -24.57 -15.27
C LEU A 8 2.44 -24.83 -14.10
N ILE A 9 2.16 -23.82 -13.27
CA ILE A 9 1.24 -23.95 -12.13
C ILE A 9 -0.19 -24.24 -12.61
N PHE A 10 -0.67 -23.49 -13.60
CA PHE A 10 -2.02 -23.63 -14.15
C PHE A 10 -2.21 -24.98 -14.85
N THR A 11 -1.18 -25.46 -15.55
CA THR A 11 -1.16 -26.80 -16.13
C THR A 11 -1.30 -27.87 -15.05
N GLN A 12 -0.56 -27.77 -13.95
CA GLN A 12 -0.68 -28.71 -12.82
C GLN A 12 -2.06 -28.65 -12.16
N TYR A 13 -2.57 -27.44 -11.91
CA TYR A 13 -3.90 -27.22 -11.33
C TYR A 13 -4.98 -27.91 -12.16
N ARG A 14 -4.96 -27.71 -13.48
CA ARG A 14 -5.92 -28.32 -14.39
C ARG A 14 -5.77 -29.83 -14.49
N LEU A 15 -4.56 -30.35 -14.67
CA LEU A 15 -4.32 -31.80 -14.79
C LEU A 15 -4.85 -32.57 -13.57
N ARG A 16 -4.81 -31.93 -12.40
CA ARG A 16 -5.23 -32.53 -11.14
C ARG A 16 -6.63 -32.10 -10.70
N PHE A 17 -7.34 -31.28 -11.49
CA PHE A 17 -8.62 -30.69 -11.09
C PHE A 17 -9.64 -31.73 -10.62
N HIS A 18 -9.75 -32.87 -11.31
CA HIS A 18 -10.64 -33.96 -10.88
C HIS A 18 -10.25 -34.50 -9.49
N GLU A 19 -8.96 -34.78 -9.28
CA GLU A 19 -8.45 -35.28 -8.00
C GLU A 19 -8.65 -34.29 -6.84
N LEU A 20 -8.62 -32.98 -7.12
CA LEU A 20 -8.84 -31.93 -6.12
C LEU A 20 -10.29 -31.91 -5.61
N ASN A 21 -11.24 -32.45 -6.39
CA ASN A 21 -12.66 -32.49 -6.04
C ASN A 21 -13.12 -33.88 -5.58
N GLU A 22 -12.24 -34.88 -5.55
CA GLU A 22 -12.58 -36.23 -5.07
C GLU A 22 -12.53 -36.28 -3.54
N GLN A 23 -13.68 -36.55 -2.92
CA GLN A 23 -13.75 -36.79 -1.49
C GLN A 23 -13.16 -38.18 -1.17
N SER A 24 -11.97 -38.21 -0.56
CA SER A 24 -11.37 -39.45 -0.04
C SER A 24 -10.90 -39.26 1.40
N SER A 25 -10.73 -40.36 2.13
CA SER A 25 -10.20 -40.37 3.50
C SER A 25 -8.76 -39.82 3.62
N PHE A 26 -8.05 -39.65 2.50
CA PHE A 26 -6.64 -39.22 2.47
C PHE A 26 -6.42 -37.86 1.77
N LYS A 27 -7.41 -37.33 1.04
CA LYS A 27 -7.33 -36.03 0.36
C LYS A 27 -8.53 -35.15 0.71
N PRO A 28 -8.34 -33.93 1.20
CA PRO A 28 -9.44 -33.00 1.46
C PRO A 28 -10.06 -32.55 0.14
N ASP A 29 -11.39 -32.57 0.07
CA ASP A 29 -12.14 -31.99 -1.04
C ASP A 29 -11.96 -30.47 -1.07
N GLU A 30 -11.31 -29.93 -2.11
CA GLU A 30 -11.08 -28.50 -2.27
C GLU A 30 -12.39 -27.74 -2.59
N GLY A 31 -13.38 -28.44 -3.15
CA GLY A 31 -14.73 -27.92 -3.36
C GLY A 31 -15.46 -27.54 -2.07
N SER A 32 -15.01 -28.05 -0.91
CA SER A 32 -15.55 -27.69 0.40
C SER A 32 -15.48 -26.18 0.69
N LYS A 33 -14.54 -25.44 0.10
CA LYS A 33 -14.42 -23.98 0.25
C LYS A 33 -15.70 -23.25 -0.20
N TRP A 34 -16.19 -23.54 -1.41
CA TRP A 34 -17.43 -22.96 -1.95
C TRP A 34 -18.66 -23.34 -1.12
N ARG A 35 -18.72 -24.59 -0.65
CA ARG A 35 -19.82 -25.06 0.21
C ARG A 35 -19.80 -24.36 1.57
N ALA A 36 -18.62 -24.11 2.12
CA ALA A 36 -18.46 -23.41 3.39
C ALA A 36 -18.89 -21.93 3.29
N VAL A 37 -18.47 -21.22 2.23
CA VAL A 37 -18.91 -19.84 1.97
C VAL A 37 -20.42 -19.79 1.69
N SER A 38 -20.97 -20.73 0.92
CA SER A 38 -22.43 -20.83 0.71
C SER A 38 -23.18 -21.03 2.04
N SER A 39 -22.65 -21.89 2.92
CA SER A 39 -23.22 -22.13 4.24
C SER A 39 -23.17 -20.87 5.10
N PHE A 40 -22.10 -20.08 5.03
CA PHE A 40 -22.03 -18.79 5.71
C PHE A 40 -23.15 -17.86 5.25
N HIS A 41 -23.28 -17.60 3.95
CA HIS A 41 -24.30 -16.69 3.41
C HIS A 41 -25.74 -17.16 3.68
N LYS A 42 -25.97 -18.47 3.75
CA LYS A 42 -27.28 -19.03 4.12
C LYS A 42 -27.67 -18.76 5.57
N ASN A 43 -26.70 -18.72 6.48
CA ASN A 43 -26.96 -18.66 7.92
C ASN A 43 -26.68 -17.27 8.52
N TRP A 44 -25.86 -16.44 7.86
CA TRP A 44 -25.48 -15.14 8.39
C TRP A 44 -26.64 -14.15 8.37
N ASN A 45 -27.01 -13.64 9.55
CA ASN A 45 -27.99 -12.58 9.71
C ASN A 45 -27.56 -11.63 10.82
N SER A 46 -27.15 -10.40 10.45
CA SER A 46 -26.67 -9.38 11.39
C SER A 46 -27.70 -8.96 12.43
N ASP A 47 -28.99 -9.15 12.15
CA ASP A 47 -30.12 -8.74 12.96
C ASP A 47 -30.79 -9.93 13.68
N ALA A 48 -30.13 -11.11 13.68
CA ALA A 48 -30.61 -12.26 14.43
C ALA A 48 -30.70 -11.95 15.94
N GLU A 49 -31.82 -12.33 16.56
CA GLU A 49 -32.07 -12.14 17.99
C GLU A 49 -30.96 -12.79 18.83
N ASP A 50 -30.68 -14.08 18.60
CA ASP A 50 -29.53 -14.79 19.15
C ASP A 50 -28.35 -14.76 18.16
N PHE A 51 -27.54 -13.71 18.26
CA PHE A 51 -26.36 -13.55 17.40
C PHE A 51 -25.29 -14.60 17.67
N ALA A 52 -25.14 -15.08 18.90
CA ALA A 52 -24.13 -16.09 19.22
C ALA A 52 -24.45 -17.43 18.54
N ALA A 53 -25.72 -17.87 18.60
CA ALA A 53 -26.16 -19.08 17.90
C ALA A 53 -26.08 -18.91 16.38
N MET A 54 -26.49 -17.75 15.85
CA MET A 54 -26.37 -17.43 14.42
C MET A 54 -24.90 -17.50 13.96
N PHE A 55 -24.01 -16.81 14.67
CA PHE A 55 -22.57 -16.79 14.36
C PHE A 55 -21.99 -18.20 14.38
N ALA A 56 -22.34 -19.01 15.39
CA ALA A 56 -21.87 -20.38 15.47
C ALA A 56 -22.30 -21.22 14.27
N ALA A 57 -23.57 -21.09 13.84
CA ALA A 57 -24.09 -21.79 12.67
C ALA A 57 -23.44 -21.32 11.36
N ALA A 58 -23.24 -20.01 11.19
CA ALA A 58 -22.64 -19.44 9.99
C ALA A 58 -21.15 -19.80 9.83
N MET A 59 -20.41 -19.87 10.94
CA MET A 59 -18.96 -20.10 10.92
C MET A 59 -18.57 -21.58 10.97
N GLU A 60 -19.49 -22.50 11.26
CA GLU A 60 -19.16 -23.91 11.50
C GLU A 60 -18.45 -24.57 10.32
N ALA A 61 -18.98 -24.38 9.10
CA ALA A 61 -18.41 -24.95 7.89
C ALA A 61 -17.05 -24.33 7.51
N LEU A 62 -16.73 -23.14 8.05
CA LEU A 62 -15.50 -22.40 7.77
C LEU A 62 -14.36 -22.76 8.73
N LEU A 63 -14.61 -23.47 9.85
CA LEU A 63 -13.56 -23.79 10.82
C LEU A 63 -12.29 -24.39 10.17
N PRO A 64 -12.36 -25.33 9.21
CA PRO A 64 -11.16 -25.87 8.56
C PRO A 64 -10.36 -24.85 7.73
N LEU A 65 -10.99 -23.74 7.34
CA LEU A 65 -10.37 -22.65 6.58
C LEU A 65 -9.68 -21.64 7.50
N PHE A 66 -10.21 -21.41 8.70
CA PHE A 66 -9.76 -20.36 9.63
C PHE A 66 -8.88 -20.89 10.78
N GLU A 67 -9.02 -22.16 11.17
CA GLU A 67 -8.34 -22.69 12.35
C GLU A 67 -7.28 -23.72 11.97
N THR A 68 -6.09 -23.59 12.54
CA THR A 68 -4.98 -24.53 12.34
C THR A 68 -4.23 -24.78 13.64
N GLY A 69 -4.18 -26.04 14.08
CA GLY A 69 -3.43 -26.45 15.26
C GLY A 69 -3.82 -25.68 16.52
N MET A 70 -2.95 -24.77 16.96
CA MET A 70 -3.11 -23.99 18.20
C MET A 70 -3.73 -22.60 17.97
N HIS A 71 -3.85 -22.15 16.72
CA HIS A 71 -4.48 -20.87 16.36
C HIS A 71 -5.96 -21.12 16.03
N LYS A 72 -6.86 -20.58 16.86
CA LYS A 72 -8.31 -20.84 16.82
C LYS A 72 -9.15 -19.56 16.94
N PRO A 73 -9.04 -18.62 15.98
CA PRO A 73 -9.65 -17.31 16.07
C PRO A 73 -11.19 -17.34 16.14
N VAL A 74 -11.84 -18.26 15.41
CA VAL A 74 -13.31 -18.39 15.39
C VAL A 74 -13.82 -18.98 16.70
N SER A 75 -13.16 -20.01 17.23
CA SER A 75 -13.45 -20.57 18.55
C SER A 75 -13.26 -19.51 19.64
N GLY A 76 -12.25 -18.66 19.50
CA GLY A 76 -12.02 -17.52 20.38
C GLY A 76 -13.22 -16.57 20.47
N LEU A 77 -13.80 -16.21 19.31
CA LEU A 77 -15.01 -15.40 19.23
C LEU A 77 -16.22 -16.13 19.85
N LYS A 78 -16.37 -17.43 19.59
CA LYS A 78 -17.42 -18.27 20.21
C LYS A 78 -17.29 -18.29 21.74
N GLU A 79 -16.07 -18.40 22.28
CA GLU A 79 -15.84 -18.35 23.74
C GLU A 79 -16.08 -16.96 24.32
N LEU A 80 -15.68 -15.90 23.61
CA LEU A 80 -15.89 -14.53 24.03
C LEU A 80 -17.38 -14.22 24.18
N MET A 81 -18.20 -14.58 23.19
CA MET A 81 -19.65 -14.32 23.20
C MET A 81 -20.44 -15.10 24.27
N LYS A 82 -19.82 -16.07 24.96
CA LYS A 82 -20.43 -16.70 26.15
C LYS A 82 -20.41 -15.82 27.39
N LYS A 83 -19.66 -14.72 27.36
CA LYS A 83 -19.55 -13.77 28.48
C LYS A 83 -20.64 -12.70 28.34
N THR A 84 -21.05 -12.15 29.48
CA THR A 84 -22.09 -11.13 29.56
C THR A 84 -21.74 -9.94 28.67
N ASP A 85 -22.72 -9.47 27.88
CA ASP A 85 -22.64 -8.33 26.96
C ASP A 85 -21.67 -8.45 25.77
N GLU A 86 -20.84 -9.50 25.70
CA GLU A 86 -19.86 -9.66 24.62
C GLU A 86 -20.49 -10.04 23.26
N ALA A 87 -21.64 -10.70 23.26
CA ALA A 87 -22.33 -11.06 22.01
C ALA A 87 -22.75 -9.82 21.20
N GLU A 88 -23.26 -8.78 21.86
CA GLU A 88 -23.62 -7.53 21.20
C GLU A 88 -22.37 -6.75 20.76
N PHE A 89 -21.33 -6.73 21.60
CA PHE A 89 -20.05 -6.13 21.23
C PHE A 89 -19.49 -6.74 19.93
N VAL A 90 -19.40 -8.07 19.86
CA VAL A 90 -18.91 -8.79 18.67
C VAL A 90 -19.81 -8.52 17.46
N ARG A 91 -21.14 -8.49 17.65
CA ARG A 91 -22.10 -8.11 16.59
C ARG A 91 -21.78 -6.73 16.01
N LEU A 92 -21.54 -5.73 16.85
CA LEU A 92 -21.19 -4.37 16.43
C LEU A 92 -19.85 -4.32 15.70
N GLN A 93 -18.84 -5.04 16.19
CA GLN A 93 -17.53 -5.11 15.53
C GLN A 93 -17.64 -5.68 14.10
N PHE A 94 -18.41 -6.77 13.91
CA PHE A 94 -18.64 -7.31 12.57
C PHE A 94 -19.44 -6.35 11.67
N ARG A 95 -20.45 -5.65 12.21
CA ARG A 95 -21.21 -4.64 11.45
C ARG A 95 -20.31 -3.51 10.96
N ASP A 96 -19.43 -3.00 11.82
CA ASP A 96 -18.51 -1.92 11.46
C ASP A 96 -17.46 -2.38 10.43
N LEU A 97 -16.90 -3.59 10.62
CA LEU A 97 -15.99 -4.21 9.66
C LEU A 97 -16.66 -4.39 8.28
N PHE A 98 -17.85 -4.99 8.25
CA PHE A 98 -18.53 -5.36 7.00
C PHE A 98 -19.05 -4.16 6.21
N ARG A 99 -19.31 -3.01 6.85
CA ARG A 99 -19.58 -1.74 6.14
C ARG A 99 -18.41 -1.26 5.27
N LYS A 100 -17.19 -1.74 5.54
CA LYS A 100 -15.96 -1.37 4.83
C LYS A 100 -15.51 -2.41 3.81
N SER A 101 -16.29 -3.47 3.59
CA SER A 101 -15.96 -4.60 2.73
C SER A 101 -15.73 -4.22 1.26
N SER A 102 -16.54 -3.31 0.72
CA SER A 102 -16.51 -2.89 -0.68
C SER A 102 -15.82 -1.54 -0.93
N VAL A 103 -15.19 -0.95 0.09
CA VAL A 103 -14.48 0.35 -0.04
C VAL A 103 -13.28 0.18 -0.97
N ALA A 104 -13.18 0.99 -2.03
CA ALA A 104 -12.10 0.88 -3.02
C ALA A 104 -10.70 1.20 -2.47
N ASP A 105 -10.62 2.04 -1.44
CA ASP A 105 -9.36 2.36 -0.77
C ASP A 105 -8.91 1.21 0.16
N LEU A 106 -7.84 0.52 -0.25
CA LEU A 106 -7.27 -0.59 0.53
C LEU A 106 -6.62 -0.13 1.84
N ASP A 107 -6.22 1.14 1.99
CA ASP A 107 -5.69 1.65 3.25
C ASP A 107 -6.83 1.82 4.26
N GLU A 108 -7.98 2.37 3.83
CA GLU A 108 -9.17 2.44 4.66
C GLU A 108 -9.64 1.04 5.10
N ARG A 109 -9.57 0.06 4.20
CA ARG A 109 -9.88 -1.34 4.51
C ARG A 109 -8.92 -1.94 5.53
N MET A 110 -7.62 -1.67 5.39
CA MET A 110 -6.60 -2.11 6.36
C MET A 110 -6.83 -1.50 7.74
N GLU A 111 -7.22 -0.23 7.81
CA GLU A 111 -7.54 0.41 9.09
C GLU A 111 -8.78 -0.21 9.76
N ALA A 112 -9.82 -0.56 8.98
CA ALA A 112 -10.97 -1.29 9.50
C ALA A 112 -10.59 -2.69 10.05
N ILE A 113 -9.72 -3.41 9.33
CA ILE A 113 -9.17 -4.71 9.76
C ILE A 113 -8.44 -4.57 11.10
N ARG A 114 -7.58 -3.56 11.24
CA ARG A 114 -6.81 -3.32 12.46
C ARG A 114 -7.68 -2.90 13.64
N ALA A 115 -8.66 -2.02 13.39
CA ALA A 115 -9.61 -1.58 14.41
C ALA A 115 -10.39 -2.76 15.00
N PHE A 116 -10.95 -3.64 14.15
CA PHE A 116 -11.63 -4.85 14.60
C PHE A 116 -10.68 -5.75 15.43
N ARG A 117 -9.49 -6.03 14.89
CA ARG A 117 -8.50 -6.90 15.53
C ARG A 117 -8.14 -6.39 16.92
N GLU A 118 -7.85 -5.10 17.05
CA GLU A 118 -7.43 -4.48 18.30
C GLU A 118 -8.56 -4.48 19.34
N ALA A 119 -9.77 -4.06 18.94
CA ALA A 119 -10.92 -4.05 19.82
C ALA A 119 -11.24 -5.46 20.36
N VAL A 120 -11.31 -6.46 19.48
CA VAL A 120 -11.62 -7.85 19.87
C VAL A 120 -10.50 -8.45 20.72
N ASN A 121 -9.23 -8.23 20.38
CA ASN A 121 -8.12 -8.83 21.12
C ASN A 121 -8.00 -8.30 22.56
N ILE A 122 -8.38 -7.05 22.82
CA ILE A 122 -8.48 -6.51 24.18
C ILE A 122 -9.49 -7.33 24.99
N HIS A 123 -10.67 -7.59 24.41
CA HIS A 123 -11.72 -8.36 25.08
C HIS A 123 -11.32 -9.83 25.26
N ILE A 124 -10.72 -10.47 24.25
CA ILE A 124 -10.20 -11.85 24.37
C ILE A 124 -9.17 -11.95 25.50
N ALA A 125 -8.24 -11.00 25.61
CA ALA A 125 -7.22 -11.00 26.64
C ALA A 125 -7.80 -10.87 28.07
N ASN A 126 -8.90 -10.11 28.22
CA ASN A 126 -9.51 -9.83 29.51
C ASN A 126 -10.57 -10.87 29.93
N CYS A 127 -11.28 -11.46 28.97
CA CYS A 127 -12.50 -12.22 29.21
C CYS A 127 -12.33 -13.74 29.03
N VAL A 128 -11.31 -14.19 28.29
CA VAL A 128 -11.17 -15.60 27.86
C VAL A 128 -9.90 -16.24 28.44
N ALA A 129 -9.99 -17.52 28.81
CA ALA A 129 -8.84 -18.32 29.23
C ALA A 129 -7.94 -18.69 28.04
N GLU A 130 -6.62 -18.76 28.26
CA GLU A 130 -5.63 -19.05 27.21
C GLU A 130 -5.73 -18.14 25.97
N PRO A 131 -5.73 -16.80 26.16
CA PRO A 131 -6.02 -15.84 25.09
C PRO A 131 -5.07 -15.95 23.90
N GLN A 132 -3.85 -16.47 24.09
CA GLN A 132 -2.83 -16.63 23.05
C GLN A 132 -3.31 -17.52 21.89
N LYS A 133 -4.23 -18.46 22.14
CA LYS A 133 -4.79 -19.35 21.10
C LYS A 133 -5.90 -18.69 20.28
N TYR A 134 -6.47 -17.60 20.79
CA TYR A 134 -7.72 -17.00 20.32
C TYR A 134 -7.54 -15.61 19.73
N GLN A 135 -6.32 -15.06 19.79
CA GLN A 135 -6.02 -13.76 19.20
C GLN A 135 -6.38 -13.75 17.72
N GLN A 136 -7.00 -12.65 17.29
CA GLN A 136 -7.24 -12.35 15.89
C GLN A 136 -5.97 -11.75 15.29
N THR A 137 -5.63 -12.14 14.07
CA THR A 137 -4.61 -11.51 13.24
C THR A 137 -5.25 -10.68 12.12
N ASP A 138 -4.47 -9.82 11.44
CA ASP A 138 -4.97 -9.08 10.27
C ASP A 138 -5.49 -10.04 9.18
N ALA A 139 -4.85 -11.20 9.02
CA ALA A 139 -5.25 -12.22 8.06
C ALA A 139 -6.60 -12.86 8.41
N ASP A 140 -6.86 -13.15 9.69
CA ASP A 140 -8.14 -13.73 10.12
C ASP A 140 -9.29 -12.77 9.82
N VAL A 141 -9.07 -11.47 10.09
CA VAL A 141 -10.07 -10.43 9.89
C VAL A 141 -10.31 -10.13 8.40
N LEU A 142 -9.25 -10.13 7.59
CA LEU A 142 -9.38 -10.10 6.13
C LEU A 142 -10.21 -11.30 5.62
N ASN A 143 -10.01 -12.49 6.18
CA ASN A 143 -10.76 -13.67 5.77
C ASN A 143 -12.25 -13.56 6.15
N TYR A 144 -12.61 -12.88 7.24
CA TYR A 144 -14.01 -12.57 7.52
C TYR A 144 -14.62 -11.66 6.44
N LEU A 145 -13.89 -10.65 5.98
CA LEU A 145 -14.32 -9.81 4.85
C LEU A 145 -14.47 -10.62 3.56
N ALA A 146 -13.50 -11.48 3.25
CA ALA A 146 -13.50 -12.32 2.05
C ALA A 146 -14.63 -13.35 2.02
N VAL A 147 -15.10 -13.81 3.18
CA VAL A 147 -16.27 -14.69 3.24
C VAL A 147 -17.58 -13.90 3.21
N TYR A 148 -17.61 -12.70 3.78
CA TYR A 148 -18.81 -11.86 3.78
C TYR A 148 -19.09 -11.21 2.42
N ASP A 149 -18.04 -10.74 1.75
CA ASP A 149 -18.09 -10.07 0.44
C ASP A 149 -16.98 -10.61 -0.47
N PRO A 150 -17.16 -11.84 -0.97
CA PRO A 150 -16.16 -12.51 -1.80
C PRO A 150 -15.91 -11.79 -3.14
N SER A 151 -16.88 -11.04 -3.68
CA SER A 151 -16.70 -10.24 -4.90
C SER A 151 -15.72 -9.07 -4.76
N HIS A 152 -15.45 -8.58 -3.55
CA HIS A 152 -14.54 -7.45 -3.33
C HIS A 152 -13.27 -7.82 -2.54
N ASN A 153 -13.20 -9.03 -1.99
CA ASN A 153 -12.15 -9.43 -1.07
C ASN A 153 -11.62 -10.85 -1.35
N TYR A 154 -10.31 -10.98 -1.32
CA TYR A 154 -9.62 -12.26 -1.46
C TYR A 154 -9.38 -12.93 -0.11
N LEU A 155 -9.72 -14.21 0.00
CA LEU A 155 -9.25 -15.06 1.10
C LEU A 155 -7.72 -15.09 1.06
N TYR A 156 -7.07 -15.12 2.22
CA TYR A 156 -5.62 -15.03 2.36
C TYR A 156 -5.07 -16.17 3.21
N ARG A 157 -4.01 -16.80 2.71
CA ARG A 157 -3.18 -17.74 3.45
C ARG A 157 -1.71 -17.38 3.24
N LYS A 158 -1.04 -16.97 4.31
CA LYS A 158 0.32 -16.42 4.25
C LYS A 158 1.30 -17.35 3.54
N GLU A 159 1.37 -18.63 3.92
CA GLU A 159 2.38 -19.55 3.38
C GLU A 159 2.17 -19.82 1.88
N ALA A 160 0.90 -19.97 1.48
CA ALA A 160 0.56 -20.19 0.08
C ALA A 160 0.89 -18.97 -0.76
N ALA A 161 0.57 -17.79 -0.25
CA ALA A 161 0.76 -16.55 -0.98
C ALA A 161 2.25 -16.14 -1.03
N ASP A 162 3.00 -16.29 0.06
CA ASP A 162 4.46 -16.06 0.12
C ASP A 162 5.21 -16.97 -0.85
N LEU A 163 4.84 -18.26 -0.92
CA LEU A 163 5.50 -19.21 -1.81
C LEU A 163 5.13 -18.97 -3.27
N PHE A 164 3.85 -18.67 -3.54
CA PHE A 164 3.40 -18.36 -4.89
C PHE A 164 4.07 -17.08 -5.41
N ALA A 165 4.18 -16.04 -4.59
CA ALA A 165 4.86 -14.81 -4.97
C ALA A 165 6.31 -15.08 -5.41
N GLN A 166 7.03 -15.95 -4.69
CA GLN A 166 8.38 -16.35 -5.06
C GLN A 166 8.41 -17.19 -6.34
N ALA A 167 7.51 -18.16 -6.49
CA ALA A 167 7.46 -19.04 -7.66
C ALA A 167 7.06 -18.30 -8.94
N ALA A 168 6.12 -17.36 -8.86
CA ALA A 168 5.66 -16.54 -9.96
C ALA A 168 6.59 -15.34 -10.24
N GLU A 169 7.71 -15.22 -9.51
CA GLU A 169 8.63 -14.08 -9.55
C GLU A 169 7.87 -12.74 -9.41
N PHE A 170 6.86 -12.74 -8.54
CA PHE A 170 6.06 -11.58 -8.21
C PHE A 170 6.85 -10.70 -7.24
N GLY A 171 7.33 -9.56 -7.76
CA GLY A 171 8.02 -8.54 -6.99
C GLY A 171 7.08 -7.66 -6.17
N GLU A 172 7.68 -6.67 -5.52
CA GLU A 172 7.16 -5.45 -4.88
C GLU A 172 5.81 -5.58 -4.23
N TYR A 173 5.85 -5.70 -2.89
CA TYR A 173 4.75 -5.57 -1.93
C TYR A 173 4.44 -6.81 -1.10
N PHE A 174 5.07 -7.97 -1.32
CA PHE A 174 4.66 -9.19 -0.60
C PHE A 174 5.24 -9.38 0.81
N CYS A 175 6.44 -8.86 1.12
CA CYS A 175 7.16 -9.21 2.35
C CYS A 175 7.56 -8.02 3.23
N ALA A 176 6.86 -7.84 4.36
CA ALA A 176 7.40 -7.21 5.57
C ALA A 176 6.59 -7.59 6.83
N GLY A 177 6.56 -8.89 7.19
CA GLY A 177 6.05 -9.38 8.49
C GLY A 177 4.56 -9.14 8.84
N ARG A 178 3.85 -8.34 8.05
CA ARG A 178 2.43 -7.96 8.19
C ARG A 178 1.64 -8.40 6.96
N LEU A 179 0.31 -8.34 7.02
CA LEU A 179 -0.57 -8.61 5.88
C LEU A 179 -0.26 -7.62 4.73
N PRO A 180 0.25 -8.09 3.57
CA PRO A 180 0.62 -7.23 2.45
C PRO A 180 -0.60 -6.90 1.57
N LEU A 181 -1.66 -6.30 2.13
CA LEU A 181 -2.98 -6.21 1.48
C LEU A 181 -2.94 -5.70 0.03
N ARG A 182 -2.30 -4.55 -0.23
CA ARG A 182 -2.16 -3.98 -1.58
C ARG A 182 -1.41 -4.93 -2.54
N GLY A 183 -0.29 -5.49 -2.07
CA GLY A 183 0.51 -6.43 -2.86
C GLY A 183 -0.24 -7.73 -3.14
N TYR A 184 -0.97 -8.23 -2.15
CA TYR A 184 -1.75 -9.46 -2.26
C TYR A 184 -2.90 -9.32 -3.25
N TYR A 185 -3.64 -8.22 -3.20
CA TYR A 185 -4.75 -7.96 -4.12
C TYR A 185 -4.23 -7.84 -5.55
N LYS A 186 -3.19 -7.02 -5.77
CA LYS A 186 -2.53 -6.91 -7.06
C LYS A 186 -2.05 -8.27 -7.59
N MET A 187 -1.50 -9.12 -6.71
CA MET A 187 -1.07 -10.46 -7.08
C MET A 187 -2.26 -11.32 -7.57
N CYS A 188 -3.36 -11.29 -6.85
CA CYS A 188 -4.56 -12.05 -7.20
C CYS A 188 -5.22 -11.53 -8.48
N ASP A 189 -5.30 -10.22 -8.67
CA ASP A 189 -5.80 -9.60 -9.90
C ASP A 189 -4.99 -10.06 -11.11
N MET A 190 -3.65 -10.04 -11.01
CA MET A 190 -2.76 -10.53 -12.08
C MET A 190 -2.90 -12.03 -12.34
N ILE A 191 -3.19 -12.84 -11.31
CA ILE A 191 -3.50 -14.27 -11.49
C ILE A 191 -4.79 -14.39 -12.30
N LEU A 192 -5.83 -13.64 -11.95
CA LEU A 192 -7.12 -13.70 -12.65
C LEU A 192 -7.02 -13.19 -14.08
N GLU A 193 -6.29 -12.10 -14.33
CA GLU A 193 -5.97 -11.61 -15.68
C GLU A 193 -5.35 -12.72 -16.55
N GLU A 194 -4.42 -13.50 -16.00
CA GLU A 194 -3.77 -14.59 -16.73
C GLU A 194 -4.70 -15.82 -16.88
N VAL A 195 -5.53 -16.14 -15.88
CA VAL A 195 -6.50 -17.26 -15.92
C VAL A 195 -7.45 -17.15 -17.11
N TRP A 196 -7.77 -15.94 -17.57
CA TRP A 196 -8.60 -15.72 -18.78
C TRP A 196 -8.02 -16.35 -20.05
N ASN A 197 -6.71 -16.58 -20.11
CA ASN A 197 -6.06 -17.28 -21.21
C ASN A 197 -6.24 -18.82 -21.16
N TYR A 198 -6.85 -19.36 -20.09
CA TYR A 198 -7.00 -20.79 -19.82
C TYR A 198 -8.49 -21.19 -19.75
N PRO A 199 -9.22 -21.23 -20.88
CA PRO A 199 -10.68 -21.42 -20.90
C PRO A 199 -11.14 -22.74 -20.28
N LEU A 200 -10.27 -23.75 -20.21
CA LEU A 200 -10.60 -25.04 -19.62
C LEU A 200 -10.55 -24.99 -18.08
N ILE A 201 -9.69 -24.15 -17.47
CA ILE A 201 -9.76 -23.87 -16.04
C ILE A 201 -11.08 -23.16 -15.70
N LEU A 202 -11.45 -22.16 -16.50
CA LEU A 202 -12.71 -21.43 -16.32
C LEU A 202 -13.93 -22.36 -16.45
N LYS A 203 -13.93 -23.25 -17.45
CA LYS A 203 -15.00 -24.23 -17.64
C LYS A 203 -15.11 -25.21 -16.46
N ASP A 204 -13.99 -25.75 -16.01
CA ASP A 204 -13.93 -26.68 -14.88
C ASP A 204 -14.43 -25.98 -13.59
N HIS A 205 -13.99 -24.73 -13.37
CA HIS A 205 -14.46 -23.89 -12.27
C HIS A 205 -15.96 -23.60 -12.34
N GLN A 206 -16.50 -23.23 -13.51
CA GLN A 206 -17.95 -23.03 -13.71
C GLN A 206 -18.76 -24.28 -13.34
N GLY A 207 -18.26 -25.47 -13.70
CA GLY A 207 -18.88 -26.73 -13.29
C GLY A 207 -18.90 -26.92 -11.78
N ARG A 208 -17.79 -26.58 -11.09
CA ARG A 208 -17.71 -26.60 -9.62
C ARG A 208 -18.68 -25.62 -8.98
N VAL A 209 -18.71 -24.38 -9.46
CA VAL A 209 -19.62 -23.32 -8.98
C VAL A 209 -21.08 -23.77 -9.11
N ALA A 210 -21.48 -24.24 -10.29
CA ALA A 210 -22.84 -24.71 -10.51
C ALA A 210 -23.27 -25.88 -9.58
N ALA A 211 -22.31 -26.69 -9.13
CA ALA A 211 -22.58 -27.81 -8.24
C ALA A 211 -22.54 -27.46 -6.74
N MET A 212 -21.80 -26.42 -6.35
CA MET A 212 -21.39 -26.20 -4.95
C MET A 212 -21.69 -24.81 -4.37
N GLN A 213 -21.83 -23.79 -5.22
CA GLN A 213 -22.05 -22.41 -4.82
C GLN A 213 -23.53 -22.07 -4.78
N ASN A 214 -23.97 -21.42 -3.70
CA ASN A 214 -25.31 -20.90 -3.58
C ASN A 214 -25.33 -19.64 -2.71
N GLY A 215 -25.94 -18.57 -3.22
CA GLY A 215 -26.24 -17.37 -2.42
C GLY A 215 -25.14 -16.31 -2.33
N PHE A 216 -24.11 -16.35 -3.20
CA PHE A 216 -23.12 -15.28 -3.31
C PHE A 216 -22.51 -15.19 -4.71
N GLU A 217 -21.96 -14.02 -5.04
CA GLU A 217 -21.11 -13.77 -6.20
C GLU A 217 -19.67 -13.55 -5.71
N ASP A 218 -18.67 -14.07 -6.43
CA ASP A 218 -17.27 -14.03 -5.97
C ASP A 218 -16.27 -13.46 -6.97
N ASP A 219 -16.68 -13.11 -8.19
CA ASP A 219 -15.79 -12.57 -9.23
C ASP A 219 -14.47 -13.35 -9.42
N LEU A 220 -14.54 -14.68 -9.28
CA LEU A 220 -13.43 -15.62 -9.34
C LEU A 220 -12.39 -15.48 -8.20
N HIS A 221 -12.65 -14.66 -7.17
CA HIS A 221 -11.71 -14.48 -6.06
C HIS A 221 -11.49 -15.76 -5.25
N LEU A 222 -12.51 -16.62 -5.11
CA LEU A 222 -12.32 -17.94 -4.52
C LEU A 222 -11.48 -18.86 -5.42
N LEU A 223 -11.57 -18.72 -6.76
CA LEU A 223 -10.73 -19.47 -7.69
C LEU A 223 -9.26 -19.05 -7.56
N ALA A 224 -8.96 -17.75 -7.47
CA ALA A 224 -7.60 -17.26 -7.23
C ALA A 224 -7.02 -17.85 -5.93
N TYR A 225 -7.79 -17.81 -4.84
CA TYR A 225 -7.40 -18.43 -3.58
C TYR A 225 -7.20 -19.95 -3.69
N ASP A 226 -8.07 -20.64 -4.42
CA ASP A 226 -7.99 -22.09 -4.61
C ASP A 226 -6.74 -22.49 -5.40
N ILE A 227 -6.40 -21.77 -6.47
CA ILE A 227 -5.17 -21.98 -7.23
C ILE A 227 -3.94 -21.79 -6.33
N LEU A 228 -3.87 -20.68 -5.58
CA LEU A 228 -2.78 -20.38 -4.65
C LEU A 228 -2.59 -21.51 -3.63
N THR A 229 -3.68 -21.91 -2.97
CA THR A 229 -3.64 -22.90 -1.89
C THR A 229 -3.40 -24.32 -2.40
N CYS A 230 -3.94 -24.68 -3.57
CA CYS A 230 -3.66 -25.96 -4.21
C CYS A 230 -2.20 -26.04 -4.64
N ALA A 231 -1.65 -24.98 -5.25
CA ALA A 231 -0.25 -24.94 -5.64
C ALA A 231 0.69 -25.17 -4.45
N TYR A 232 0.38 -24.54 -3.32
CA TYR A 232 1.07 -24.77 -2.04
C TYR A 232 0.92 -26.18 -1.49
N LYS A 233 -0.32 -26.66 -1.34
CA LYS A 233 -0.62 -27.93 -0.67
C LYS A 233 -0.19 -29.17 -1.46
N TYR A 234 -0.21 -29.07 -2.79
CA TYR A 234 0.02 -30.20 -3.68
C TYR A 234 1.32 -30.09 -4.49
N ASP A 235 2.17 -29.13 -4.13
CA ASP A 235 3.50 -28.90 -4.69
C ASP A 235 3.52 -28.75 -6.22
N PHE A 236 2.75 -27.80 -6.74
CA PHE A 236 2.74 -27.48 -8.18
C PHE A 236 4.02 -26.77 -8.63
N TYR A 237 4.96 -26.53 -7.71
CA TYR A 237 6.21 -25.82 -7.96
C TYR A 237 7.40 -26.76 -8.24
N SER A 238 7.20 -28.08 -8.24
CA SER A 238 8.27 -29.07 -8.38
C SER A 238 9.21 -28.88 -9.58
N ASN A 239 8.74 -28.24 -10.67
CA ASN A 239 9.55 -27.91 -11.86
C ASN A 239 9.93 -26.42 -11.97
N ILE A 240 9.68 -25.63 -10.93
CA ILE A 240 9.96 -24.20 -10.89
C ILE A 240 11.16 -23.97 -9.96
N ARG A 241 12.17 -23.28 -10.48
CA ARG A 241 13.34 -22.91 -9.66
C ARG A 241 12.97 -21.75 -8.75
N ILE A 242 12.62 -22.05 -7.51
CA ILE A 242 12.35 -21.03 -6.49
C ILE A 242 13.70 -20.49 -5.98
N SER A 243 14.00 -19.22 -6.29
CA SER A 243 15.24 -18.56 -5.87
C SER A 243 15.02 -17.58 -4.73
N TYR A 244 15.41 -17.97 -3.51
CA TYR A 244 15.34 -17.10 -2.33
C TYR A 244 16.29 -15.88 -2.40
N THR A 245 17.28 -15.86 -3.30
CA THR A 245 18.15 -14.68 -3.53
C THR A 245 17.47 -13.56 -4.29
N PHE A 246 16.42 -13.88 -5.06
CA PHE A 246 15.63 -12.90 -5.80
C PHE A 246 15.02 -11.88 -4.85
N VAL A 247 14.49 -12.34 -3.70
CA VAL A 247 13.88 -11.50 -2.66
C VAL A 247 14.87 -10.45 -2.13
N ASN A 248 16.13 -10.79 -1.87
CA ASN A 248 17.11 -9.85 -1.29
C ASN A 248 17.57 -8.77 -2.27
N ASP A 249 17.85 -9.13 -3.53
CA ASP A 249 18.25 -8.16 -4.55
C ASP A 249 17.07 -7.30 -4.99
N TRP A 250 15.88 -7.88 -4.97
CA TRP A 250 14.63 -7.22 -5.24
C TRP A 250 14.23 -6.24 -4.11
N MET A 251 14.38 -6.63 -2.83
CA MET A 251 14.21 -5.75 -1.65
C MET A 251 15.14 -4.53 -1.71
N LYS A 252 16.42 -4.72 -2.06
CA LYS A 252 17.37 -3.60 -2.20
C LYS A 252 16.95 -2.62 -3.30
N ARG A 253 16.41 -3.12 -4.41
CA ARG A 253 15.92 -2.28 -5.52
C ARG A 253 14.66 -1.52 -5.13
N ALA A 254 13.76 -2.17 -4.38
CA ALA A 254 12.55 -1.55 -3.84
C ALA A 254 12.83 -0.47 -2.79
N GLU A 255 13.73 -0.75 -1.85
CA GLU A 255 14.23 0.24 -0.89
C GLU A 255 14.82 1.45 -1.62
N THR A 256 15.53 1.22 -2.73
CA THR A 256 16.08 2.29 -3.56
C THR A 256 14.97 3.13 -4.21
N MET A 257 13.95 2.49 -4.81
CA MET A 257 12.82 3.20 -5.43
C MET A 257 11.99 3.98 -4.40
N GLN A 258 11.66 3.36 -3.27
CA GLN A 258 10.93 4.01 -2.18
C GLN A 258 11.71 5.21 -1.61
N LEU A 259 13.03 5.09 -1.50
CA LEU A 259 13.89 6.21 -1.10
C LEU A 259 13.86 7.36 -2.11
N LEU A 260 13.89 7.06 -3.42
CA LEU A 260 13.80 8.07 -4.48
C LEU A 260 12.43 8.77 -4.47
N GLU A 261 11.34 8.02 -4.34
CA GLU A 261 9.98 8.56 -4.22
C GLU A 261 9.81 9.44 -2.97
N SER A 262 10.31 8.99 -1.82
CA SER A 262 10.29 9.78 -0.58
C SER A 262 11.06 11.10 -0.76
N LYS A 263 12.23 11.06 -1.41
CA LYS A 263 13.01 12.29 -1.72
C LYS A 263 12.25 13.22 -2.64
N ILE A 264 11.60 12.71 -3.69
CA ILE A 264 10.74 13.52 -4.57
C ILE A 264 9.62 14.16 -3.76
N ASN A 265 8.98 13.41 -2.87
CA ASN A 265 7.88 13.93 -2.05
C ASN A 265 8.36 15.02 -1.07
N ASP A 266 9.51 14.81 -0.43
CA ASP A 266 10.13 15.80 0.45
C ASP A 266 10.51 17.08 -0.30
N LEU A 267 11.09 16.96 -1.50
CA LEU A 267 11.42 18.10 -2.35
C LEU A 267 10.17 18.83 -2.85
N LYS A 268 9.10 18.10 -3.23
CA LYS A 268 7.81 18.69 -3.56
C LYS A 268 7.20 19.44 -2.38
N ASN A 269 7.27 18.90 -1.17
CA ASN A 269 6.82 19.57 0.04
C ASN A 269 7.62 20.86 0.29
N LYS A 270 8.95 20.82 0.14
CA LYS A 270 9.81 22.01 0.22
C LYS A 270 9.46 23.05 -0.85
N LEU A 271 9.22 22.62 -2.10
CA LEU A 271 8.82 23.49 -3.19
C LEU A 271 7.43 24.11 -2.95
N GLN A 272 6.49 23.34 -2.40
CA GLN A 272 5.17 23.81 -2.05
C GLN A 272 5.20 24.82 -0.90
N GLN A 273 5.96 24.55 0.18
CA GLN A 273 6.21 25.52 1.25
C GLN A 273 6.87 26.78 0.72
N SER A 274 7.86 26.63 -0.16
CA SER A 274 8.56 27.71 -0.84
C SER A 274 7.61 28.59 -1.67
N THR A 275 6.60 27.97 -2.30
CA THR A 275 5.60 28.66 -3.12
C THR A 275 4.48 29.29 -2.28
N ALA A 276 4.02 28.60 -1.23
CA ALA A 276 2.96 29.08 -0.33
C ALA A 276 3.37 30.33 0.45
N HIS A 277 4.67 30.47 0.78
CA HIS A 277 5.20 31.68 1.41
C HIS A 277 5.20 32.94 0.52
N MET A 278 4.86 32.84 -0.78
CA MET A 278 4.94 33.98 -1.72
C MET A 278 3.64 34.31 -2.46
N ASN A 279 2.53 33.60 -2.23
CA ASN A 279 1.23 33.99 -2.80
C ASN A 279 0.70 35.35 -2.26
N ASP A 280 1.38 35.95 -1.27
CA ASP A 280 1.14 37.32 -0.78
C ASP A 280 2.07 38.39 -1.42
N VAL A 281 3.06 38.01 -2.24
CA VAL A 281 3.99 38.95 -2.89
C VAL A 281 3.70 38.96 -4.39
N CYS A 282 2.76 39.81 -4.79
CA CYS A 282 2.45 40.09 -6.19
C CYS A 282 3.61 40.90 -6.82
N ASP A 283 4.13 40.40 -7.94
CA ASP A 283 5.31 40.86 -8.70
C ASP A 283 6.69 40.68 -8.03
N CYS A 284 7.39 39.59 -8.38
CA CYS A 284 8.81 39.38 -8.09
C CYS A 284 9.73 40.28 -8.94
N SER A 285 9.44 41.58 -9.04
CA SER A 285 10.32 42.56 -9.68
C SER A 285 11.46 42.95 -8.74
N LEU A 286 12.65 43.18 -9.29
CA LEU A 286 13.79 43.68 -8.53
C LEU A 286 13.45 45.06 -7.93
N PRO A 287 13.64 45.29 -6.62
CA PRO A 287 13.37 46.59 -6.01
C PRO A 287 14.40 47.63 -6.49
N ASP A 288 13.97 48.86 -6.77
CA ASP A 288 14.86 49.97 -7.07
C ASP A 288 15.67 50.35 -5.82
N LEU A 289 16.99 50.26 -5.94
CA LEU A 289 17.93 50.54 -4.86
C LEU A 289 18.33 52.01 -4.75
N THR A 290 17.88 52.87 -5.66
CA THR A 290 18.32 54.27 -5.73
C THR A 290 18.03 55.02 -4.43
N GLY A 291 19.07 55.57 -3.80
CA GLY A 291 18.98 56.27 -2.52
C GLY A 291 19.11 55.40 -1.28
N ILE A 292 19.22 54.07 -1.41
CA ILE A 292 19.36 53.15 -0.27
C ILE A 292 20.83 53.03 0.16
N GLU A 293 21.06 52.91 1.46
CA GLU A 293 22.38 52.60 2.02
C GLU A 293 22.70 51.10 1.91
N VAL A 294 23.91 50.82 1.43
CA VAL A 294 24.44 49.47 1.28
C VAL A 294 25.82 49.36 1.94
N ASN A 295 26.14 48.17 2.45
CA ASN A 295 27.45 47.86 2.99
C ASN A 295 28.22 46.93 2.06
N HIS A 296 29.49 47.28 1.79
CA HIS A 296 30.44 46.44 1.08
C HIS A 296 31.61 46.04 2.00
N LYS A 297 32.03 44.77 1.94
CA LYS A 297 33.07 44.21 2.83
C LYS A 297 34.38 45.02 2.86
N SER A 298 34.80 45.56 1.72
CA SER A 298 36.08 46.28 1.59
C SER A 298 35.95 47.81 1.56
N TYR A 299 34.75 48.35 1.29
CA TYR A 299 34.56 49.79 1.08
C TYR A 299 33.70 50.43 2.17
N GLY A 300 33.13 49.64 3.08
CA GLY A 300 32.26 50.12 4.16
C GLY A 300 30.87 50.48 3.68
N ALA A 301 30.23 51.40 4.39
CA ALA A 301 28.92 51.94 4.06
C ALA A 301 29.01 52.86 2.83
N GLY A 302 28.04 52.75 1.93
CA GLY A 302 27.90 53.60 0.76
C GLY A 302 26.43 53.80 0.38
N SER A 303 26.17 54.84 -0.40
CA SER A 303 24.81 55.20 -0.84
C SER A 303 24.66 54.91 -2.34
N VAL A 304 23.57 54.24 -2.72
CA VAL A 304 23.30 53.92 -4.12
C VAL A 304 22.87 55.19 -4.86
N ILE A 305 23.59 55.51 -5.93
CA ILE A 305 23.38 56.72 -6.76
C ILE A 305 22.42 56.44 -7.92
N SER A 306 22.49 55.23 -8.49
CA SER A 306 21.64 54.81 -9.60
C SER A 306 21.54 53.29 -9.65
N CYS A 307 20.33 52.78 -9.90
CA CYS A 307 20.05 51.37 -10.11
C CYS A 307 19.44 51.14 -11.50
N THR A 308 20.04 50.27 -12.30
CA THR A 308 19.47 49.74 -13.55
C THR A 308 19.29 48.23 -13.42
N ASP A 309 18.61 47.59 -14.37
CA ASP A 309 18.37 46.14 -14.37
C ASP A 309 19.65 45.30 -14.31
N ASP A 310 20.79 45.82 -14.82
CA ASP A 310 22.07 45.10 -14.92
C ASP A 310 23.17 45.65 -13.99
N ARG A 311 23.04 46.87 -13.47
CA ARG A 311 24.12 47.55 -12.73
C ARG A 311 23.59 48.43 -11.62
N VAL A 312 24.37 48.49 -10.53
CA VAL A 312 24.16 49.44 -9.44
C VAL A 312 25.43 50.25 -9.22
N LYS A 313 25.29 51.59 -9.18
CA LYS A 313 26.38 52.51 -8.88
C LYS A 313 26.26 52.98 -7.43
N VAL A 314 27.32 52.81 -6.65
CA VAL A 314 27.37 53.15 -5.23
C VAL A 314 28.48 54.17 -4.98
N HIS A 315 28.15 55.22 -4.23
CA HIS A 315 29.11 56.18 -3.70
C HIS A 315 29.65 55.66 -2.36
N PHE A 316 30.96 55.42 -2.27
CA PHE A 316 31.65 55.14 -1.01
C PHE A 316 32.50 56.35 -0.59
N PRO A 317 32.94 56.44 0.69
CA PRO A 317 33.65 57.61 1.22
C PRO A 317 34.87 58.09 0.41
N THR A 318 35.51 57.18 -0.33
CA THR A 318 36.73 57.45 -1.09
C THR A 318 36.57 57.32 -2.60
N SER A 319 35.48 56.72 -3.11
CA SER A 319 35.28 56.53 -4.56
C SER A 319 33.89 56.03 -4.93
N ASP A 320 33.48 56.31 -6.16
CA ASP A 320 32.34 55.65 -6.79
C ASP A 320 32.74 54.26 -7.32
N LYS A 321 31.86 53.27 -7.14
CA LYS A 321 32.01 51.93 -7.71
C LYS A 321 30.72 51.47 -8.40
N VAL A 322 30.88 50.64 -9.42
CA VAL A 322 29.77 50.01 -10.16
C VAL A 322 29.84 48.50 -9.96
N PHE A 323 28.72 47.89 -9.62
CA PHE A 323 28.58 46.45 -9.43
C PHE A 323 27.54 45.87 -10.40
N ARG A 324 27.65 44.59 -10.72
CA ARG A 324 26.61 43.87 -11.49
C ARG A 324 25.39 43.63 -10.63
N PHE A 325 24.22 43.96 -11.14
CA PHE A 325 22.93 43.76 -10.49
C PHE A 325 22.16 42.67 -11.23
N PRO A 326 21.49 41.74 -10.53
CA PRO A 326 21.39 41.56 -9.08
C PRO A 326 22.52 40.73 -8.44
N ASP A 327 23.50 40.25 -9.22
CA ASP A 327 24.58 39.36 -8.77
C ASP A 327 25.35 39.85 -7.54
N ALA A 328 25.56 41.16 -7.41
CA ALA A 328 26.26 41.75 -6.29
C ALA A 328 25.54 41.52 -4.96
N LEU A 329 24.21 41.44 -4.97
CA LEU A 329 23.43 41.14 -3.77
C LEU A 329 23.32 39.62 -3.55
N LEU A 330 23.05 38.86 -4.61
CA LEU A 330 22.90 37.40 -4.55
C LEU A 330 24.16 36.69 -4.04
N ASN A 331 25.34 37.26 -4.31
CA ASN A 331 26.62 36.73 -3.84
C ASN A 331 27.12 37.44 -2.56
N GLY A 332 26.32 38.34 -1.99
CA GLY A 332 26.60 39.00 -0.71
C GLY A 332 27.71 40.08 -0.76
N PHE A 333 28.06 40.57 -1.95
CA PHE A 333 29.02 41.67 -2.11
C PHE A 333 28.44 43.00 -1.62
N LEU A 334 27.14 43.24 -1.86
CA LEU A 334 26.39 44.38 -1.37
C LEU A 334 25.28 43.92 -0.43
N LYS A 335 25.18 44.57 0.74
CA LYS A 335 24.13 44.30 1.74
C LYS A 335 23.32 45.56 2.00
N PRO A 336 22.05 45.63 1.58
CA PRO A 336 21.15 46.74 1.93
C PRO A 336 20.96 46.84 3.44
N ALA A 337 20.86 48.07 3.95
CA ALA A 337 20.52 48.32 5.35
C ALA A 337 19.00 48.26 5.61
N ASP A 338 18.17 48.46 4.57
CA ASP A 338 16.71 48.49 4.67
C ASP A 338 16.09 47.08 4.76
N PRO A 339 15.35 46.78 5.85
CA PRO A 339 14.65 45.50 6.03
C PRO A 339 13.64 45.16 4.91
N ALA A 340 12.90 46.12 4.37
CA ALA A 340 11.88 45.88 3.34
C ALA A 340 12.53 45.47 2.01
N VAL A 341 13.67 46.10 1.70
CA VAL A 341 14.50 45.78 0.53
C VAL A 341 15.08 44.38 0.67
N LEU A 342 15.60 44.03 1.86
CA LEU A 342 16.10 42.70 2.16
C LEU A 342 15.02 41.61 1.99
N GLU A 343 13.78 41.89 2.37
CA GLU A 343 12.66 40.96 2.20
C GLU A 343 12.30 40.75 0.73
N GLY A 344 12.21 41.83 -0.06
CA GLY A 344 12.02 41.75 -1.51
C GLY A 344 13.14 40.99 -2.23
N PHE A 345 14.40 41.17 -1.82
CA PHE A 345 15.53 40.41 -2.37
C PHE A 345 15.50 38.93 -2.00
N LYS A 346 15.09 38.58 -0.77
CA LYS A 346 14.93 37.18 -0.38
C LYS A 346 13.83 36.51 -1.22
N ALA A 347 12.71 37.21 -1.45
CA ALA A 347 11.66 36.73 -2.34
C ALA A 347 12.16 36.53 -3.78
N PHE A 348 12.93 37.49 -4.30
CA PHE A 348 13.53 37.40 -5.64
C PHE A 348 14.56 36.25 -5.77
N GLU A 349 15.48 36.11 -4.81
CA GLU A 349 16.46 35.02 -4.78
C GLU A 349 15.77 33.65 -4.71
N HIS A 350 14.76 33.55 -3.86
CA HIS A 350 13.98 32.34 -3.71
C HIS A 350 13.20 31.99 -4.99
N ALA A 351 12.66 33.02 -5.66
CA ALA A 351 11.95 32.88 -6.93
C ALA A 351 12.86 32.44 -8.09
N THR A 352 14.07 32.99 -8.18
CA THR A 352 14.95 32.88 -9.36
C THR A 352 16.08 31.86 -9.20
N ARG A 353 16.47 31.50 -7.96
CA ARG A 353 17.50 30.48 -7.69
C ARG A 353 16.92 29.26 -7.00
N VAL A 354 16.24 29.45 -5.87
CA VAL A 354 15.84 28.32 -5.00
C VAL A 354 14.77 27.44 -5.67
N ARG A 355 13.68 28.04 -6.18
CA ARG A 355 12.62 27.28 -6.86
C ARG A 355 13.13 26.53 -8.11
N PRO A 356 13.86 27.17 -9.05
CA PRO A 356 14.43 26.45 -10.18
C PRO A 356 15.40 25.34 -9.76
N MET A 357 16.22 25.56 -8.72
CA MET A 357 17.14 24.53 -8.22
C MET A 357 16.41 23.32 -7.65
N LEU A 358 15.37 23.54 -6.83
CA LEU A 358 14.53 22.45 -6.31
C LEU A 358 13.81 21.70 -7.44
N GLN A 359 13.34 22.42 -8.47
CA GLN A 359 12.70 21.81 -9.62
C GLN A 359 13.68 20.96 -10.44
N LEU A 360 14.90 21.45 -10.66
CA LEU A 360 15.97 20.69 -11.32
C LEU A 360 16.33 19.41 -10.54
N GLU A 361 16.41 19.49 -9.22
CA GLU A 361 16.70 18.32 -8.37
C GLU A 361 15.55 17.30 -8.41
N ILE A 362 14.30 17.76 -8.45
CA ILE A 362 13.12 16.89 -8.65
C ILE A 362 13.23 16.16 -10.00
N ASP A 363 13.59 16.88 -11.06
CA ASP A 363 13.65 16.32 -12.42
C ASP A 363 14.82 15.33 -12.59
N ASP A 364 15.98 15.60 -11.98
CA ASP A 364 17.11 14.65 -11.92
C ASP A 364 16.75 13.36 -11.17
N ILE A 365 16.13 13.47 -10.00
CA ILE A 365 15.70 12.29 -9.23
C ILE A 365 14.59 11.52 -9.97
N ARG A 366 13.71 12.19 -10.72
CA ARG A 366 12.73 11.53 -11.59
C ARG A 366 13.39 10.77 -12.73
N GLU A 367 14.45 11.29 -13.32
CA GLU A 367 15.22 10.58 -14.33
C GLU A 367 15.87 9.33 -13.72
N GLN A 368 16.49 9.44 -12.55
CA GLN A 368 17.03 8.29 -11.81
C GLN A 368 15.95 7.25 -11.46
N LEU A 369 14.76 7.68 -11.06
CA LEU A 369 13.62 6.79 -10.80
C LEU A 369 13.19 6.10 -12.09
N THR A 370 13.09 6.83 -13.20
CA THR A 370 12.73 6.29 -14.52
C THR A 370 13.78 5.26 -14.99
N GLU A 371 15.06 5.55 -14.82
CA GLU A 371 16.13 4.59 -15.13
C GLU A 371 16.06 3.35 -14.22
N ALA A 372 15.79 3.53 -12.94
CA ALA A 372 15.61 2.43 -12.00
C ALA A 372 14.41 1.55 -12.41
N GLU A 373 13.29 2.17 -12.79
CA GLU A 373 12.09 1.49 -13.32
C GLU A 373 12.35 0.79 -14.66
N GLN A 374 13.15 1.37 -15.56
CA GLN A 374 13.51 0.74 -16.83
C GLN A 374 14.46 -0.45 -16.62
N LYS A 375 15.47 -0.31 -15.75
CA LYS A 375 16.32 -1.42 -15.31
C LYS A 375 15.50 -2.48 -14.58
N PHE A 376 14.42 -2.11 -13.91
CA PHE A 376 13.49 -3.05 -13.29
C PHE A 376 12.67 -3.80 -14.35
N LYS A 377 12.10 -3.10 -15.33
CA LYS A 377 11.31 -3.67 -16.45
C LYS A 377 12.13 -4.55 -17.40
N ALA A 378 13.43 -4.28 -17.59
CA ALA A 378 14.28 -5.07 -18.47
C ALA A 378 14.65 -6.46 -17.90
N PHE A 379 14.36 -6.71 -16.62
CA PHE A 379 14.60 -7.98 -15.93
C PHE A 379 13.29 -8.68 -15.50
N ALA A 380 12.14 -8.03 -15.68
CA ALA A 380 10.81 -8.61 -15.57
C ALA A 380 10.36 -9.13 -16.96
#